data_AF-A0A1A3HQX7-F1
#
_entry.id   AF-A0A1A3HQX7-F1
#
_cell.length_a   1.000
_cell.length_b   1.000
_cell.length_c   1.000
_cell.angle_alpha   90.00
_cell.angle_beta   90.00
_cell.angle_gamma   90.00
#
_symmetry.space_group_name_H-M   'P 1'
#
loop_
_entity.id
_entity.type
_entity.pdbx_description
1 polymer ?
#
loop_
_entity_poly.entity_id
_entity_poly.type
_entity_poly.pdbx_seq_one_letter_code
_entity_poly.pdbx_strand_id
1 'polypeptide(L)'
;MSDEDALPTATAFLSYAHSDDDDGQIGRLRERLGQAYKRHRGEALAIFFDRAGDHRIEWGEEWRSKISDTISGTTFFIPVISPSYLKSSMCREEFDEFVEKAEGSGLNELIMPILWVEPHPETVEEKRLFDAANARQWVDWREKRKLEETSAAYKNLIDEMGERLARVAREVADKPEVVDAGATGEVDTGGTQPTAVDEDSGGPKGTPPHIEEPPGLLDLSVEAAQRTAVMLTLLQQAADEITAMKDGVSVEPLDQSATNSQRLFAMRHLANEMTPYAERFEAKAKQAEEAARLLNKSIFSAIDLLSLPQMVVGANQIESFERLREVPAQVQGQLGQIVTVRAQVSMIGRLSRDLRAPFSSIERGFDSLDAILQLVQDWTAAFQKLGNDPVQADRVGG
;
A
#
# COMPACT_ATOMS: atom_id res chain seq x y z
N MET A 1 25.75 -7.60 -22.35
CA MET A 1 24.63 -7.68 -21.40
C MET A 1 25.25 -8.00 -20.07
N SER A 2 25.31 -6.99 -19.20
CA SER A 2 25.82 -7.14 -17.83
C SER A 2 24.72 -7.79 -16.99
N ASP A 3 25.09 -8.64 -16.03
CA ASP A 3 24.18 -9.35 -15.10
C ASP A 3 23.34 -8.44 -14.16
N GLU A 4 23.26 -7.13 -14.43
CA GLU A 4 22.59 -6.13 -13.58
C GLU A 4 21.11 -5.88 -13.91
N ASP A 5 20.58 -6.39 -15.03
CA ASP A 5 19.19 -6.17 -15.47
C ASP A 5 18.23 -7.37 -15.25
N ALA A 6 18.66 -8.41 -14.52
CA ALA A 6 17.77 -9.51 -14.18
C ALA A 6 16.84 -9.10 -13.01
N LEU A 7 15.54 -8.95 -13.30
CA LEU A 7 14.53 -8.71 -12.27
C LEU A 7 14.57 -9.82 -11.20
N PRO A 8 14.51 -9.48 -9.90
CA PRO A 8 14.56 -10.46 -8.83
C PRO A 8 13.33 -11.39 -8.90
N THR A 9 13.60 -12.69 -8.92
CA THR A 9 12.60 -13.78 -8.92
C THR A 9 11.96 -13.99 -7.55
N ALA A 10 12.57 -13.44 -6.50
CA ALA A 10 12.05 -13.50 -5.14
C ALA A 10 12.15 -12.13 -4.45
N THR A 11 11.13 -11.85 -3.65
CA THR A 11 11.01 -10.65 -2.83
C THR A 11 10.83 -11.05 -1.37
N ALA A 12 11.30 -10.23 -0.44
CA ALA A 12 10.98 -10.35 0.98
C ALA A 12 10.55 -9.00 1.55
N PHE A 13 9.62 -9.05 2.51
CA PHE A 13 9.22 -7.90 3.30
C PHE A 13 9.67 -8.08 4.75
N LEU A 14 10.45 -7.13 5.24
CA LEU A 14 10.94 -7.09 6.62
C LEU A 14 10.10 -6.07 7.41
N SER A 15 9.14 -6.57 8.19
CA SER A 15 8.26 -5.75 9.03
C SER A 15 8.84 -5.68 10.44
N TYR A 16 9.05 -4.48 10.97
CA TYR A 16 9.61 -4.27 12.31
C TYR A 16 9.14 -2.93 12.89
N ALA A 17 9.09 -2.82 14.21
CA ALA A 17 8.83 -1.53 14.84
C ALA A 17 10.11 -0.67 14.78
N HIS A 18 10.00 0.58 14.33
CA HIS A 18 11.16 1.45 14.12
C HIS A 18 12.02 1.62 15.38
N SER A 19 11.39 1.64 16.55
CA SER A 19 12.06 1.72 17.85
C SER A 19 12.97 0.54 18.17
N ASP A 20 12.91 -0.56 17.41
CA ASP A 20 13.75 -1.74 17.60
C ASP A 20 15.02 -1.71 16.73
N ASP A 21 15.17 -0.76 15.80
CA ASP A 21 16.32 -0.63 14.89
C ASP A 21 17.45 0.20 15.51
N ASP A 22 18.00 -0.33 16.60
CA ASP A 22 19.14 0.26 17.31
C ASP A 22 20.34 0.44 16.36
N ASP A 23 20.75 1.70 16.15
CA ASP A 23 21.86 2.07 15.26
C ASP A 23 21.78 1.48 13.83
N GLY A 24 20.59 1.17 13.32
CA GLY A 24 20.40 0.57 11.99
C GLY A 24 20.75 -0.92 11.91
N GLN A 25 20.76 -1.64 13.03
CA GLN A 25 21.07 -3.06 13.09
C GLN A 25 20.14 -3.95 12.25
N ILE A 26 18.84 -3.67 12.25
CA ILE A 26 17.85 -4.40 11.45
C ILE A 26 18.10 -4.10 9.96
N GLY A 27 18.46 -2.85 9.64
CA GLY A 27 18.90 -2.48 8.29
C GLY A 27 20.15 -3.25 7.81
N ARG A 28 21.12 -3.54 8.70
CA ARG A 28 22.29 -4.36 8.38
C ARG A 28 21.97 -5.85 8.29
N LEU A 29 21.08 -6.36 9.14
CA LEU A 29 20.53 -7.71 9.06
C LEU A 29 19.93 -7.95 7.67
N ARG A 30 19.12 -7.01 7.18
CA ARG A 30 18.53 -7.06 5.84
C ARG A 30 19.58 -7.27 4.75
N GLU A 31 20.58 -6.40 4.67
CA GLU A 31 21.64 -6.49 3.65
C GLU A 31 22.35 -7.85 3.68
N ARG A 32 22.68 -8.32 4.88
CA ARG A 32 23.36 -9.60 5.06
C ARG A 32 22.49 -10.80 4.69
N LEU A 33 21.20 -10.73 5.01
CA LEU A 33 20.24 -11.76 4.65
C LEU A 33 20.06 -11.84 3.13
N GLY A 34 20.00 -10.70 2.44
CA GLY A 34 19.96 -10.66 0.97
C GLY A 34 21.21 -11.27 0.35
N GLN A 35 22.39 -10.98 0.90
CA GLN A 35 23.65 -11.60 0.47
C GLN A 35 23.67 -13.11 0.74
N ALA A 36 23.21 -13.56 1.91
CA ALA A 36 23.14 -14.97 2.26
C ALA A 36 22.18 -15.74 1.34
N TYR A 37 21.00 -15.19 1.08
CA TYR A 37 20.07 -15.75 0.10
C TYR A 37 20.74 -15.87 -1.28
N LYS A 38 21.40 -14.80 -1.76
CA LYS A 38 22.09 -14.82 -3.05
C LYS A 38 23.19 -15.88 -3.10
N ARG A 39 23.91 -16.15 -2.00
CA ARG A 39 24.89 -17.26 -1.93
C ARG A 39 24.23 -18.63 -2.11
N HIS A 40 23.04 -18.83 -1.55
CA HIS A 40 22.32 -20.13 -1.56
C HIS A 40 21.43 -20.36 -2.78
N ARG A 41 20.96 -19.29 -3.43
CA ARG A 41 20.06 -19.34 -4.59
C ARG A 41 20.76 -18.95 -5.90
N GLY A 42 21.79 -18.10 -5.86
CA GLY A 42 22.43 -17.52 -7.04
C GLY A 42 21.67 -16.34 -7.65
N GLU A 43 20.49 -16.01 -7.14
CA GLU A 43 19.62 -14.90 -7.58
C GLU A 43 19.49 -13.87 -6.46
N ALA A 44 19.25 -12.61 -6.81
CA ALA A 44 19.07 -11.55 -5.83
C ALA A 44 17.70 -11.66 -5.13
N LEU A 45 17.69 -11.42 -3.81
CA LEU A 45 16.47 -11.22 -3.04
C LEU A 45 16.24 -9.71 -2.89
N ALA A 46 15.13 -9.20 -3.43
CA ALA A 46 14.72 -7.83 -3.16
C ALA A 46 14.09 -7.77 -1.77
N ILE A 47 14.72 -7.09 -0.80
CA ILE A 47 14.17 -6.95 0.55
C ILE A 47 13.71 -5.52 0.81
N PHE A 48 12.39 -5.37 0.95
CA PHE A 48 11.70 -4.13 1.31
C PHE A 48 11.56 -4.04 2.83
N PHE A 49 11.50 -2.81 3.37
CA PHE A 49 11.29 -2.54 4.78
C PHE A 49 10.32 -1.37 4.95
N ASP A 50 9.64 -1.32 6.10
CA ASP A 50 8.91 -0.13 6.52
C ASP A 50 9.84 0.83 7.29
N ARG A 51 10.05 2.04 6.75
CA ARG A 51 10.57 3.18 7.51
C ARG A 51 9.39 4.11 7.70
N ALA A 52 8.98 4.30 8.95
CA ALA A 52 8.20 5.46 9.34
C ALA A 52 8.93 6.72 8.82
N GLY A 53 8.37 7.31 7.75
CA GLY A 53 8.98 8.38 6.97
C GLY A 53 8.77 8.17 5.47
N ASP A 54 7.68 8.74 4.96
CA ASP A 54 7.34 8.90 3.54
C ASP A 54 6.96 7.69 2.67
N HIS A 55 7.16 6.43 3.09
CA HIS A 55 6.82 5.24 2.25
C HIS A 55 5.67 4.37 2.78
N ARG A 56 4.83 4.95 3.67
CA ARG A 56 3.79 4.26 4.46
C ARG A 56 2.71 3.49 3.67
N ILE A 57 2.63 3.62 2.34
CA ILE A 57 1.46 3.14 1.57
C ILE A 57 1.79 2.52 0.20
N GLU A 58 3.00 2.71 -0.33
CA GLU A 58 3.37 2.11 -1.61
C GLU A 58 3.36 0.57 -1.53
N TRP A 59 3.76 -0.04 -0.41
CA TRP A 59 3.92 -1.49 -0.35
C TRP A 59 2.61 -2.27 -0.18
N GLY A 60 1.62 -1.77 0.56
CA GLY A 60 0.31 -2.46 0.68
C GLY A 60 -0.41 -2.60 -0.67
N GLU A 61 -0.21 -1.66 -1.59
CA GLU A 61 -0.77 -1.69 -2.95
C GLU A 61 0.16 -2.39 -3.96
N GLU A 62 1.47 -2.16 -3.88
CA GLU A 62 2.45 -2.83 -4.74
C GLU A 62 2.60 -4.33 -4.43
N TRP A 63 2.40 -4.76 -3.18
CA TRP A 63 2.31 -6.18 -2.79
C TRP A 63 0.97 -6.81 -3.18
N ARG A 64 -0.17 -6.09 -3.05
CA ARG A 64 -1.47 -6.57 -3.57
C ARG A 64 -1.42 -6.78 -5.09
N SER A 65 -0.77 -5.87 -5.81
CA SER A 65 -0.52 -6.00 -7.26
C SER A 65 0.55 -7.06 -7.56
N LYS A 66 1.67 -7.16 -6.83
CA LYS A 66 2.71 -8.18 -7.11
C LYS A 66 2.28 -9.60 -6.76
N ILE A 67 1.42 -9.80 -5.76
CA ILE A 67 0.79 -11.10 -5.49
C ILE A 67 -0.26 -11.44 -6.55
N SER A 68 -1.03 -10.47 -7.09
CA SER A 68 -2.00 -10.76 -8.16
C SER A 68 -1.37 -10.86 -9.55
N ASP A 69 -0.26 -10.15 -9.80
CA ASP A 69 0.28 -9.92 -11.14
C ASP A 69 1.59 -10.67 -11.42
N THR A 70 2.27 -11.23 -10.40
CA THR A 70 3.50 -11.98 -10.65
C THR A 70 3.23 -13.46 -10.84
N ILE A 71 2.94 -13.80 -12.10
CA ILE A 71 2.87 -15.15 -12.69
C ILE A 71 4.17 -16.00 -12.47
N SER A 72 5.16 -15.60 -11.66
CA SER A 72 6.42 -16.36 -11.47
C SER A 72 7.28 -16.08 -10.21
N GLY A 73 6.85 -15.29 -9.21
CA GLY A 73 7.74 -14.80 -8.13
C GLY A 73 7.34 -15.19 -6.70
N THR A 74 8.30 -15.58 -5.85
CA THR A 74 8.05 -15.90 -4.43
C THR A 74 8.19 -14.67 -3.54
N THR A 75 7.19 -14.36 -2.70
CA THR A 75 7.25 -13.25 -1.72
C THR A 75 7.29 -13.77 -0.28
N PHE A 76 8.36 -13.46 0.44
CA PHE A 76 8.53 -13.78 1.86
C PHE A 76 8.05 -12.66 2.78
N PHE A 77 7.60 -13.02 3.97
CA PHE A 77 7.32 -12.10 5.08
C PHE A 77 8.19 -12.42 6.28
N ILE A 78 8.87 -11.40 6.79
CA ILE A 78 9.84 -11.51 7.88
C ILE A 78 9.44 -10.51 8.98
N PRO A 79 8.51 -10.87 9.86
CA PRO A 79 8.13 -10.01 10.98
C PRO A 79 9.17 -10.11 12.11
N VAL A 80 9.68 -8.96 12.58
CA VAL A 80 10.63 -8.84 13.68
C VAL A 80 9.85 -8.62 14.97
N ILE A 81 9.52 -9.72 15.64
CA ILE A 81 8.68 -9.78 16.82
C ILE A 81 9.41 -9.23 18.04
N SER A 82 8.77 -8.25 18.66
CA SER A 82 9.22 -7.55 19.88
C SER A 82 7.99 -7.02 20.65
N PRO A 83 8.15 -6.50 21.89
CA PRO A 83 7.08 -5.76 22.56
C PRO A 83 6.56 -4.58 21.73
N SER A 84 7.45 -3.83 21.10
CA SER A 84 7.12 -2.68 20.24
C SER A 84 6.31 -3.12 19.02
N TYR A 85 6.68 -4.26 18.42
CA TYR A 85 5.97 -4.87 17.29
C TYR A 85 4.53 -5.23 17.67
N LEU A 86 4.33 -5.87 18.83
CA LEU A 86 2.99 -6.23 19.29
C LEU A 86 2.11 -5.00 19.56
N LYS A 87 2.70 -3.89 20.05
CA LYS A 87 1.96 -2.66 20.35
C LYS A 87 1.63 -1.82 19.12
N SER A 88 2.38 -1.99 18.04
CA SER A 88 2.18 -1.28 16.77
C SER A 88 0.96 -1.83 16.03
N SER A 89 -0.10 -1.01 15.89
CA SER A 89 -1.27 -1.38 15.09
C SER A 89 -0.91 -1.68 13.64
N MET A 90 0.04 -0.93 13.07
CA MET A 90 0.52 -1.13 11.70
C MET A 90 1.19 -2.49 11.52
N CYS A 91 2.11 -2.86 12.43
CA CYS A 91 2.77 -4.16 12.39
C CYS A 91 1.77 -5.31 12.58
N ARG A 92 0.74 -5.11 13.42
CA ARG A 92 -0.34 -6.08 13.61
C ARG A 92 -1.19 -6.26 12.34
N GLU A 93 -1.61 -5.15 11.72
CA GLU A 93 -2.39 -5.17 10.48
C GLU A 93 -1.63 -5.88 9.34
N GLU A 94 -0.34 -5.55 9.15
CA GLU A 94 0.51 -6.21 8.15
C GLU A 94 0.66 -7.71 8.41
N PHE A 95 0.83 -8.08 9.67
CA PHE A 95 0.97 -9.48 10.06
C PHE A 95 -0.32 -10.27 9.79
N ASP A 96 -1.48 -9.74 10.19
CA ASP A 96 -2.77 -10.37 9.97
C ASP A 96 -3.06 -10.50 8.46
N GLU A 97 -2.81 -9.45 7.65
CA GLU A 97 -3.05 -9.50 6.20
C GLU A 97 -2.16 -10.57 5.52
N PHE A 98 -0.91 -10.74 5.97
CA PHE A 98 -0.02 -11.76 5.40
C PHE A 98 -0.39 -13.17 5.86
N VAL A 99 -0.77 -13.35 7.13
CA VAL A 99 -1.21 -14.64 7.67
C VAL A 99 -2.48 -15.13 6.97
N GLU A 100 -3.48 -14.27 6.81
CA GLU A 100 -4.74 -14.62 6.14
C GLU A 100 -4.50 -15.13 4.71
N LYS A 101 -3.63 -14.45 3.95
CA LYS A 101 -3.28 -14.85 2.58
C LYS A 101 -2.43 -16.12 2.53
N ALA A 102 -1.44 -16.25 3.42
CA ALA A 102 -0.57 -17.43 3.46
C ALA A 102 -1.35 -18.71 3.83
N GLU A 103 -2.35 -18.58 4.72
CA GLU A 103 -3.26 -19.68 5.07
C GLU A 103 -4.21 -20.03 3.93
N GLY A 104 -4.77 -19.02 3.24
CA GLY A 104 -5.63 -19.23 2.07
C GLY A 104 -4.96 -19.98 0.90
N SER A 105 -3.66 -19.81 0.73
CA SER A 105 -2.88 -20.43 -0.37
C SER A 105 -2.04 -21.65 0.06
N GLY A 106 -2.08 -22.05 1.33
CA GLY A 106 -1.26 -23.16 1.84
C GLY A 106 0.26 -22.89 1.83
N LEU A 107 0.65 -21.61 1.86
CA LEU A 107 2.03 -21.12 1.73
C LEU A 107 2.58 -20.56 3.06
N ASN A 108 2.22 -21.18 4.19
CA ASN A 108 2.66 -20.77 5.53
C ASN A 108 4.20 -20.70 5.69
N GLU A 109 4.95 -21.43 4.87
CA GLU A 109 6.42 -21.44 4.87
C GLU A 109 7.04 -20.13 4.37
N LEU A 110 6.25 -19.25 3.73
CA LEU A 110 6.68 -17.92 3.30
C LEU A 110 6.81 -16.93 4.46
N ILE A 111 6.31 -17.27 5.65
CA ILE A 111 6.43 -16.45 6.84
C ILE A 111 7.61 -16.97 7.68
N MET A 112 8.60 -16.09 7.90
CA MET A 112 9.77 -16.37 8.73
C MET A 112 9.87 -15.34 9.85
N PRO A 113 9.20 -15.55 11.00
CA PRO A 113 9.28 -14.63 12.10
C PRO A 113 10.68 -14.60 12.71
N ILE A 114 11.11 -13.44 13.18
CA ILE A 114 12.33 -13.22 13.93
C ILE A 114 11.93 -12.81 15.34
N LEU A 115 12.34 -13.55 16.36
CA LEU A 115 12.12 -13.15 17.74
C LEU A 115 13.26 -12.24 18.20
N TRP A 116 13.03 -10.93 18.20
CA TRP A 116 14.03 -9.91 18.49
C TRP A 116 14.21 -9.66 19.98
N VAL A 117 13.08 -9.47 20.66
CA VAL A 117 12.97 -9.30 22.11
C VAL A 117 11.74 -10.07 22.53
N GLU A 118 11.82 -10.81 23.64
CA GLU A 118 10.66 -11.56 24.16
C GLU A 118 9.52 -10.59 24.49
N PRO A 119 8.40 -10.63 23.76
CA PRO A 119 7.23 -9.85 24.13
C PRO A 119 6.44 -10.57 25.22
N HIS A 120 5.69 -9.79 26.00
CA HIS A 120 4.71 -10.31 26.93
C HIS A 120 3.36 -9.73 26.50
N PRO A 121 2.53 -10.49 25.76
CA PRO A 121 1.26 -9.98 25.27
C PRO A 121 0.35 -9.53 26.42
N GLU A 122 -0.16 -8.30 26.35
CA GLU A 122 -1.04 -7.70 27.35
C GLU A 122 -2.52 -7.76 26.93
N THR A 123 -2.79 -7.86 25.61
CA THR A 123 -4.15 -7.94 25.05
C THR A 123 -4.42 -9.27 24.33
N VAL A 124 -5.69 -9.51 23.99
CA VAL A 124 -6.13 -10.71 23.24
C VAL A 124 -5.54 -10.69 21.84
N GLU A 125 -5.50 -9.52 21.21
CA GLU A 125 -4.97 -9.29 19.86
C GLU A 125 -3.46 -9.52 19.82
N GLU A 126 -2.73 -8.96 20.78
CA GLU A 126 -1.29 -9.18 20.92
C GLU A 126 -0.97 -10.67 21.14
N LYS A 127 -1.78 -11.35 21.96
CA LYS A 127 -1.60 -12.77 22.22
C LYS A 127 -1.87 -13.61 20.97
N ARG A 128 -2.91 -13.29 20.21
CA ARG A 128 -3.22 -13.96 18.93
C ARG A 128 -2.05 -13.86 17.96
N LEU A 129 -1.49 -12.65 17.78
CA LEU A 129 -0.34 -12.45 16.89
C LEU A 129 0.88 -13.23 17.38
N PHE A 130 1.18 -13.14 18.68
CA PHE A 130 2.30 -13.87 19.27
C PHE A 130 2.17 -15.38 19.08
N ASP A 131 1.00 -15.96 19.35
CA ASP A 131 0.73 -17.38 19.16
C ASP A 131 0.85 -17.78 17.67
N ALA A 132 0.36 -16.94 16.76
CA ALA A 132 0.47 -17.15 15.32
C ALA A 132 1.92 -17.07 14.82
N ALA A 133 2.75 -16.18 15.36
CA ALA A 133 4.17 -16.09 15.06
C ALA A 133 4.93 -17.32 15.62
N ASN A 134 4.61 -17.72 16.85
CA ASN A 134 5.21 -18.90 17.50
C ASN A 134 4.95 -20.19 16.71
N ALA A 135 3.73 -20.35 16.19
CA ALA A 135 3.34 -21.51 15.38
C ALA A 135 4.19 -21.68 14.10
N ARG A 136 4.91 -20.64 13.65
CA ARG A 136 5.66 -20.59 12.39
C ARG A 136 7.17 -20.76 12.54
N GLN A 137 7.61 -21.28 13.69
CA GLN A 137 9.02 -21.55 14.00
C GLN A 137 9.91 -20.32 13.79
N TRP A 138 9.80 -19.34 14.70
CA TRP A 138 10.63 -18.14 14.65
C TRP A 138 12.13 -18.44 14.70
N VAL A 139 12.91 -17.49 14.23
CA VAL A 139 14.36 -17.46 14.40
C VAL A 139 14.68 -16.64 15.64
N ASP A 140 15.31 -17.26 16.64
CA ASP A 140 15.63 -16.59 17.91
C ASP A 140 16.84 -15.67 17.78
N TRP A 141 16.59 -14.36 17.87
CA TRP A 141 17.58 -13.30 17.76
C TRP A 141 17.91 -12.62 19.09
N ARG A 142 17.28 -13.01 20.21
CA ARG A 142 17.36 -12.31 21.51
C ARG A 142 18.78 -12.10 22.02
N GLU A 143 19.61 -13.14 21.92
CA GLU A 143 21.04 -13.07 22.27
C GLU A 143 21.93 -12.75 21.06
N LYS A 144 21.46 -13.06 19.85
CA LYS A 144 22.25 -12.96 18.62
C LYS A 144 22.42 -11.51 18.16
N ARG A 145 21.42 -10.66 18.41
CA ARG A 145 21.50 -9.21 18.21
C ARG A 145 22.55 -8.52 19.10
N LYS A 146 23.00 -9.17 20.19
CA LYS A 146 24.04 -8.61 21.07
C LYS A 146 25.46 -8.99 20.64
N LEU A 147 25.61 -9.84 19.63
CA LEU A 147 26.90 -10.33 19.17
C LEU A 147 27.52 -9.37 18.15
N GLU A 148 28.85 -9.36 18.12
CA GLU A 148 29.61 -8.78 17.02
C GLU A 148 29.23 -9.44 15.69
N GLU A 149 28.99 -8.62 14.68
CA GLU A 149 28.53 -9.06 13.35
C GLU A 149 29.59 -9.90 12.61
N THR A 150 30.85 -9.80 13.06
CA THR A 150 31.96 -10.60 12.55
C THR A 150 32.06 -11.99 13.16
N SER A 151 31.34 -12.24 14.27
CA SER A 151 31.38 -13.50 15.01
C SER A 151 30.84 -14.67 14.17
N ALA A 152 31.39 -15.86 14.39
CA ALA A 152 30.92 -17.07 13.72
C ALA A 152 29.44 -17.35 14.02
N ALA A 153 29.01 -17.13 15.26
CA ALA A 153 27.63 -17.36 15.67
C ALA A 153 26.62 -16.44 14.96
N TYR A 154 26.97 -15.17 14.70
CA TYR A 154 26.14 -14.25 13.94
C TYR A 154 26.10 -14.64 12.45
N LYS A 155 27.26 -14.91 11.86
CA LYS A 155 27.38 -15.29 10.45
C LYS A 155 26.66 -16.59 10.11
N ASN A 156 26.79 -17.61 10.96
CA ASN A 156 26.13 -18.89 10.78
C ASN A 156 24.60 -18.74 10.79
N LEU A 157 24.06 -17.95 11.73
CA LEU A 157 22.62 -17.72 11.80
C LEU A 157 22.08 -17.03 10.54
N ILE A 158 22.77 -15.99 10.08
CA ILE A 158 22.43 -15.31 8.82
C ILE A 158 22.46 -16.28 7.64
N ASP A 159 23.47 -17.16 7.59
CA ASP A 159 23.61 -18.13 6.51
C ASP A 159 22.50 -19.19 6.54
N GLU A 160 22.15 -19.70 7.73
CA GLU A 160 21.02 -20.61 7.96
C GLU A 160 19.69 -19.97 7.55
N MET A 161 19.47 -18.69 7.85
CA MET A 161 18.28 -17.95 7.42
C MET A 161 18.24 -17.81 5.89
N GLY A 162 19.37 -17.48 5.27
CA GLY A 162 19.49 -17.40 3.81
C GLY A 162 19.23 -18.74 3.12
N GLU A 163 19.73 -19.84 3.68
CA GLU A 163 19.47 -21.20 3.22
C GLU A 163 17.98 -21.56 3.35
N ARG A 164 17.35 -21.24 4.49
CA ARG A 164 15.91 -21.47 4.72
C ARG A 164 15.07 -20.77 3.65
N LEU A 165 15.31 -19.48 3.40
CA LEU A 165 14.61 -18.73 2.37
C LEU A 165 14.85 -19.31 0.96
N ALA A 166 16.09 -19.65 0.63
CA ALA A 166 16.41 -20.25 -0.67
C ALA A 166 15.75 -21.63 -0.87
N ARG A 167 15.63 -22.43 0.20
CA ARG A 167 14.93 -23.72 0.17
C ARG A 167 13.43 -23.53 -0.10
N VAL A 168 12.76 -22.67 0.67
CA VAL A 168 11.32 -22.41 0.50
C VAL A 168 11.04 -21.84 -0.90
N ALA A 169 11.88 -20.94 -1.41
CA ALA A 169 11.72 -20.41 -2.77
C ALA A 169 11.77 -21.52 -3.85
N ARG A 170 12.61 -22.55 -3.67
CA ARG A 170 12.65 -23.71 -4.58
C ARG A 170 11.37 -24.54 -4.47
N GLU A 171 10.91 -24.81 -3.25
CA GLU A 171 9.71 -25.61 -2.99
C GLU A 171 8.42 -24.96 -3.50
N VAL A 172 8.35 -23.62 -3.47
CA VAL A 172 7.19 -22.87 -3.97
C VAL A 172 7.19 -22.75 -5.49
N ALA A 173 8.36 -22.61 -6.13
CA ALA A 173 8.47 -22.61 -7.60
C ALA A 173 7.99 -23.93 -8.24
N ASP A 174 8.00 -25.04 -7.50
CA ASP A 174 7.59 -26.36 -7.97
C ASP A 174 6.09 -26.68 -7.74
N LYS A 175 5.31 -25.76 -7.14
CA LYS A 175 3.87 -25.96 -6.86
C LYS A 175 2.99 -25.14 -7.85
N PRO A 176 2.02 -25.76 -8.57
CA PRO A 176 1.06 -25.02 -9.39
C PRO A 176 0.01 -24.32 -8.50
N GLU A 177 -0.19 -23.02 -8.71
CA GLU A 177 -1.15 -22.20 -7.96
C GLU A 177 -2.60 -22.58 -8.27
N VAL A 178 -3.40 -22.82 -7.22
CA VAL A 178 -4.87 -22.94 -7.29
C VAL A 178 -5.44 -21.66 -6.70
N VAL A 179 -6.04 -20.83 -7.55
CA VAL A 179 -6.74 -19.61 -7.15
C VAL A 179 -8.17 -20.02 -6.76
N ASP A 180 -8.55 -19.91 -5.49
CA ASP A 180 -9.96 -19.99 -5.10
C ASP A 180 -10.43 -18.66 -4.53
N ALA A 181 -11.54 -18.19 -5.08
CA ALA A 181 -12.14 -16.90 -4.81
C ALA A 181 -13.30 -17.08 -3.83
N GLY A 182 -13.19 -16.45 -2.67
CA GLY A 182 -14.34 -15.99 -1.89
C GLY A 182 -14.60 -16.75 -0.59
N ALA A 183 -14.58 -16.00 0.51
CA ALA A 183 -15.45 -16.25 1.66
C ALA A 183 -15.59 -14.96 2.50
N THR A 184 -16.66 -14.23 2.22
CA THR A 184 -17.29 -13.28 3.14
C THR A 184 -17.84 -14.04 4.36
N GLY A 185 -17.50 -13.61 5.57
CA GLY A 185 -18.04 -14.18 6.81
C GLY A 185 -18.30 -13.11 7.86
N GLU A 186 -19.57 -12.95 8.21
CA GLU A 186 -20.16 -12.08 9.23
C GLU A 186 -19.48 -12.21 10.61
N VAL A 187 -19.39 -11.09 11.36
CA VAL A 187 -19.13 -11.13 12.80
C VAL A 187 -20.18 -10.35 13.58
N ASP A 188 -20.80 -11.12 14.45
CA ASP A 188 -21.88 -10.88 15.40
C ASP A 188 -21.48 -9.89 16.52
N THR A 189 -22.39 -8.96 16.82
CA THR A 189 -22.25 -7.96 17.87
C THR A 189 -22.79 -8.47 19.21
N GLY A 190 -21.89 -8.80 20.14
CA GLY A 190 -22.22 -9.12 21.53
C GLY A 190 -21.50 -8.20 22.51
N GLY A 191 -22.20 -7.19 23.04
CA GLY A 191 -21.65 -6.22 23.97
C GLY A 191 -21.42 -6.76 25.39
N THR A 192 -20.53 -6.10 26.15
CA THR A 192 -20.60 -6.02 27.61
C THR A 192 -19.90 -4.74 28.09
N GLN A 193 -20.59 -4.01 28.96
CA GLN A 193 -20.19 -2.74 29.59
C GLN A 193 -19.05 -2.90 30.62
N PRO A 194 -18.32 -1.80 30.92
CA PRO A 194 -17.17 -1.79 31.80
C PRO A 194 -17.56 -1.65 33.28
N THR A 195 -16.78 -2.27 34.17
CA THR A 195 -16.84 -2.00 35.62
C THR A 195 -15.54 -1.33 36.07
N ALA A 196 -15.70 -0.27 36.86
CA ALA A 196 -14.66 0.58 37.41
C ALA A 196 -14.33 0.18 38.85
N VAL A 197 -13.04 0.21 39.22
CA VAL A 197 -12.39 0.48 40.53
C VAL A 197 -10.90 0.07 40.38
N ASP A 198 -9.88 0.64 41.01
CA ASP A 198 -9.70 1.72 41.98
C ASP A 198 -8.21 2.13 41.95
N GLU A 199 -7.93 3.32 42.49
CA GLU A 199 -6.61 3.96 42.59
C GLU A 199 -5.66 3.34 43.65
N ASP A 200 -4.37 3.69 43.47
CA ASP A 200 -3.32 3.90 44.48
C ASP A 200 -2.23 2.82 44.68
N SER A 201 -1.01 3.15 44.24
CA SER A 201 0.17 3.20 45.12
C SER A 201 1.43 3.65 44.36
N GLY A 202 2.08 4.69 44.88
CA GLY A 202 3.11 5.48 44.21
C GLY A 202 4.57 5.01 44.33
N GLY A 203 5.42 5.65 43.52
CA GLY A 203 6.89 5.58 43.55
C GLY A 203 7.54 6.29 42.34
N PRO A 204 8.75 6.87 42.44
CA PRO A 204 9.05 8.17 41.81
C PRO A 204 9.91 8.15 40.52
N LYS A 205 9.73 9.21 39.72
CA LYS A 205 10.67 9.89 38.78
C LYS A 205 11.38 9.05 37.71
N GLY A 206 11.00 9.33 36.47
CA GLY A 206 11.85 9.28 35.28
C GLY A 206 11.06 9.86 34.12
N THR A 207 11.56 10.90 33.46
CA THR A 207 10.94 11.43 32.23
C THR A 207 10.85 10.29 31.21
N PRO A 208 9.65 9.89 30.74
CA PRO A 208 9.53 8.85 29.73
C PRO A 208 10.17 9.32 28.42
N PRO A 209 10.82 8.43 27.64
CA PRO A 209 11.14 8.73 26.25
C PRO A 209 9.84 8.99 25.50
N HIS A 210 9.83 9.98 24.59
CA HIS A 210 8.68 10.31 23.76
C HIS A 210 8.22 9.05 23.00
N ILE A 211 7.12 8.45 23.44
CA ILE A 211 6.30 7.52 22.65
C ILE A 211 5.62 8.43 21.63
N GLU A 212 5.92 8.31 20.34
CA GLU A 212 5.15 9.03 19.31
C GLU A 212 3.72 8.49 19.35
N GLU A 213 2.81 9.35 19.81
CA GLU A 213 1.39 9.08 19.89
C GLU A 213 0.81 8.85 18.48
N PRO A 214 -0.22 8.00 18.30
CA PRO A 214 -0.90 7.85 17.02
C PRO A 214 -1.30 9.23 16.47
N PRO A 215 -1.20 9.44 15.14
CA PRO A 215 -1.35 10.77 14.54
C PRO A 215 -2.67 11.39 14.97
N GLY A 216 -2.56 12.57 15.58
CA GLY A 216 -3.73 13.30 16.03
C GLY A 216 -4.56 13.77 14.84
N LEU A 217 -5.75 14.27 15.13
CA LEU A 217 -6.61 14.88 14.11
C LEU A 217 -5.90 15.99 13.32
N LEU A 218 -4.95 16.70 13.94
CA LEU A 218 -4.13 17.72 13.28
C LEU A 218 -3.17 17.12 12.25
N ASP A 219 -2.46 16.05 12.59
CA ASP A 219 -1.53 15.38 11.68
C ASP A 219 -2.29 14.80 10.48
N LEU A 220 -3.42 14.14 10.73
CA LEU A 220 -4.30 13.60 9.68
C LEU A 220 -4.85 14.70 8.76
N SER A 221 -5.17 15.89 9.30
CA SER A 221 -5.66 17.01 8.49
C SER A 221 -4.58 17.63 7.62
N VAL A 222 -3.35 17.74 8.10
CA VAL A 222 -2.19 18.21 7.31
C VAL A 222 -1.89 17.21 6.20
N GLU A 223 -1.85 15.91 6.52
CA GLU A 223 -1.63 14.84 5.54
C GLU A 223 -2.73 14.82 4.47
N ALA A 224 -3.99 14.92 4.89
CA ALA A 224 -5.13 14.94 3.96
C ALA A 224 -5.08 16.15 3.03
N ALA A 225 -4.72 17.34 3.54
CA ALA A 225 -4.56 18.54 2.72
C ALA A 225 -3.44 18.41 1.69
N GLN A 226 -2.27 17.89 2.09
CA GLN A 226 -1.14 17.66 1.18
C GLN A 226 -1.50 16.64 0.09
N ARG A 227 -2.11 15.51 0.46
CA ARG A 227 -2.51 14.45 -0.47
C ARG A 227 -3.59 14.92 -1.45
N THR A 228 -4.54 15.71 -0.97
CA THR A 228 -5.53 16.37 -1.83
C THR A 228 -4.86 17.24 -2.89
N ALA A 229 -3.89 18.08 -2.50
CA ALA A 229 -3.19 18.94 -3.44
C ALA A 229 -2.40 18.15 -4.51
N VAL A 230 -1.72 17.08 -4.09
CA VAL A 230 -0.99 16.17 -5.00
C VAL A 230 -1.96 15.49 -5.99
N MET A 231 -3.05 14.91 -5.49
CA MET A 231 -4.07 14.25 -6.30
C MET A 231 -4.65 15.21 -7.36
N LEU A 232 -5.09 16.40 -6.96
CA LEU A 232 -5.65 17.40 -7.89
C LEU A 232 -4.63 17.87 -8.94
N THR A 233 -3.35 17.97 -8.56
CA THR A 233 -2.28 18.31 -9.50
C THR A 233 -2.05 17.21 -10.52
N LEU A 234 -2.04 15.94 -10.10
CA LEU A 234 -1.86 14.79 -10.99
C LEU A 234 -3.06 14.60 -11.92
N LEU A 235 -4.28 14.81 -11.42
CA LEU A 235 -5.50 14.83 -12.23
C LEU A 235 -5.44 15.89 -13.33
N GLN A 236 -4.97 17.10 -12.99
CA GLN A 236 -4.76 18.15 -13.98
C GLN A 236 -3.69 17.75 -15.01
N GLN A 237 -2.55 17.21 -14.57
CA GLN A 237 -1.49 16.75 -15.48
C GLN A 237 -1.98 15.64 -16.42
N ALA A 238 -2.81 14.72 -15.93
CA ALA A 238 -3.43 13.70 -16.77
C ALA A 238 -4.36 14.33 -17.83
N ALA A 239 -5.18 15.31 -17.44
CA ALA A 239 -6.03 16.05 -18.37
C ALA A 239 -5.22 16.79 -19.45
N ASP A 240 -4.09 17.37 -19.04
CA ASP A 240 -3.18 18.09 -19.93
C ASP A 240 -2.55 17.15 -20.97
N GLU A 241 -2.22 15.90 -20.61
CA GLU A 241 -1.69 14.92 -21.58
C GLU A 241 -2.70 14.53 -22.66
N ILE A 242 -3.98 14.38 -22.31
CA ILE A 242 -5.05 14.13 -23.29
C ILE A 242 -5.22 15.34 -24.23
N THR A 243 -5.15 16.54 -23.67
CA THR A 243 -5.23 17.79 -24.44
C THR A 243 -4.02 17.94 -25.37
N ALA A 244 -2.82 17.70 -24.85
CA ALA A 244 -1.58 17.75 -25.61
C ALA A 244 -1.54 16.68 -26.71
N MET A 245 -2.12 15.49 -26.48
CA MET A 245 -2.28 14.48 -27.52
C MET A 245 -3.19 14.99 -28.64
N LYS A 246 -4.34 15.58 -28.30
CA LYS A 246 -5.28 16.13 -29.28
C LYS A 246 -4.61 17.22 -30.15
N ASP A 247 -3.79 18.08 -29.55
CA ASP A 247 -3.17 19.21 -30.25
C ASP A 247 -1.86 18.83 -30.97
N GLY A 248 -1.14 17.82 -30.46
CA GLY A 248 0.17 17.39 -30.96
C GLY A 248 0.11 16.28 -32.01
N VAL A 249 -0.97 15.49 -32.05
CA VAL A 249 -1.11 14.38 -33.00
C VAL A 249 -1.71 14.88 -34.32
N SER A 250 -0.96 14.74 -35.41
CA SER A 250 -1.40 15.21 -36.73
C SER A 250 -2.09 14.10 -37.51
N VAL A 251 -3.42 14.19 -37.63
CA VAL A 251 -4.18 13.27 -38.49
C VAL A 251 -4.14 13.81 -39.93
N GLU A 252 -3.17 13.37 -40.73
CA GLU A 252 -3.17 13.67 -42.16
C GLU A 252 -4.39 13.03 -42.85
N PRO A 253 -5.24 13.80 -43.54
CA PRO A 253 -6.36 13.25 -44.28
C PRO A 253 -5.86 12.37 -45.43
N LEU A 254 -6.16 11.08 -45.38
CA LEU A 254 -5.86 10.18 -46.49
C LEU A 254 -6.80 10.46 -47.68
N ASP A 255 -6.24 10.51 -48.88
CA ASP A 255 -7.01 10.58 -50.12
C ASP A 255 -7.96 9.36 -50.22
N GLN A 256 -9.17 9.55 -50.75
CA GLN A 256 -10.13 8.46 -50.97
C GLN A 256 -9.55 7.34 -51.85
N SER A 257 -8.61 7.68 -52.73
CA SER A 257 -7.86 6.76 -53.59
C SER A 257 -6.67 6.06 -52.90
N ALA A 258 -6.39 6.37 -51.63
CA ALA A 258 -5.27 5.78 -50.89
C ALA A 258 -5.42 4.26 -50.76
N THR A 259 -4.35 3.54 -51.09
CA THR A 259 -4.27 2.08 -51.00
C THR A 259 -4.32 1.60 -49.55
N ASN A 260 -4.73 0.36 -49.33
CA ASN A 260 -4.76 -0.23 -47.97
C ASN A 260 -3.40 -0.18 -47.26
N SER A 261 -2.29 -0.31 -48.01
CA SER A 261 -0.94 -0.21 -47.46
C SER A 261 -0.60 1.22 -46.99
N GLN A 262 -1.01 2.25 -47.73
CA GLN A 262 -0.85 3.65 -47.33
C GLN A 262 -1.70 3.97 -46.10
N ARG A 263 -2.94 3.44 -46.04
CA ARG A 263 -3.81 3.58 -44.85
C ARG A 263 -3.18 2.92 -43.62
N LEU A 264 -2.61 1.72 -43.77
CA LEU A 264 -1.96 1.01 -42.67
C LEU A 264 -0.71 1.75 -42.17
N PHE A 265 0.10 2.29 -43.09
CA PHE A 265 1.27 3.10 -42.74
C PHE A 265 0.88 4.36 -41.95
N ALA A 266 -0.15 5.09 -42.40
CA ALA A 266 -0.66 6.26 -41.69
C ALA A 266 -1.20 5.91 -40.29
N MET A 267 -1.93 4.80 -40.15
CA MET A 267 -2.41 4.33 -38.84
C MET A 267 -1.27 3.95 -37.89
N ARG A 268 -0.20 3.33 -38.41
CA ARG A 268 0.99 3.01 -37.60
C ARG A 268 1.74 4.28 -37.19
N HIS A 269 1.88 5.26 -38.09
CA HIS A 269 2.49 6.54 -37.75
C HIS A 269 1.70 7.25 -36.65
N LEU A 270 0.37 7.34 -36.82
CA LEU A 270 -0.55 7.87 -35.82
C LEU A 270 -0.40 7.15 -34.47
N ALA A 271 -0.36 5.83 -34.47
CA ALA A 271 -0.16 5.05 -33.24
C ALA A 271 1.15 5.41 -32.52
N ASN A 272 2.24 5.54 -33.27
CA ASN A 272 3.54 5.92 -32.71
C ASN A 272 3.55 7.34 -32.14
N GLU A 273 2.85 8.29 -32.77
CA GLU A 273 2.71 9.66 -32.25
C GLU A 273 1.84 9.70 -30.98
N MET A 274 0.77 8.91 -30.92
CA MET A 274 -0.13 8.84 -29.77
C MET A 274 0.49 8.15 -28.54
N THR A 275 1.29 7.10 -28.76
CA THR A 275 1.85 6.24 -27.70
C THR A 275 2.46 7.01 -26.53
N PRO A 276 3.39 7.98 -26.73
CA PRO A 276 4.01 8.67 -25.61
C PRO A 276 3.03 9.50 -24.76
N TYR A 277 1.99 10.08 -25.37
CA TYR A 277 0.95 10.79 -24.62
C TYR A 277 0.05 9.83 -23.85
N ALA A 278 -0.32 8.72 -24.49
CA ALA A 278 -1.14 7.68 -23.89
C ALA A 278 -0.47 7.04 -22.67
N GLU A 279 0.83 6.75 -22.74
CA GLU A 279 1.60 6.20 -21.63
C GLU A 279 1.77 7.21 -20.48
N ARG A 280 2.04 8.49 -20.79
CA ARG A 280 2.12 9.54 -19.75
C ARG A 280 0.78 9.79 -19.09
N PHE A 281 -0.31 9.80 -19.86
CA PHE A 281 -1.67 9.87 -19.32
C PHE A 281 -1.94 8.71 -18.35
N GLU A 282 -1.65 7.47 -18.76
CA GLU A 282 -1.83 6.28 -17.90
C GLU A 282 -1.02 6.42 -16.61
N ALA A 283 0.26 6.80 -16.70
CA ALA A 283 1.12 6.95 -15.54
C ALA A 283 0.61 8.03 -14.57
N LYS A 284 0.15 9.17 -15.09
CA LYS A 284 -0.40 10.27 -14.26
C LYS A 284 -1.73 9.91 -13.62
N ALA A 285 -2.61 9.22 -14.34
CA ALA A 285 -3.87 8.73 -13.79
C ALA A 285 -3.64 7.70 -12.67
N LYS A 286 -2.69 6.78 -12.84
CA LYS A 286 -2.28 5.82 -11.79
C LYS A 286 -1.71 6.50 -10.55
N GLN A 287 -0.82 7.48 -10.73
CA GLN A 287 -0.28 8.26 -9.60
C GLN A 287 -1.40 9.05 -8.88
N ALA A 288 -2.38 9.58 -9.62
CA ALA A 288 -3.52 10.26 -9.02
C ALA A 288 -4.42 9.29 -8.23
N GLU A 289 -4.62 8.08 -8.75
CA GLU A 289 -5.37 7.01 -8.08
C GLU A 289 -4.71 6.61 -6.77
N GLU A 290 -3.39 6.39 -6.80
CA GLU A 290 -2.60 6.10 -5.60
C GLU A 290 -2.77 7.22 -4.55
N ALA A 291 -2.57 8.49 -4.95
CA ALA A 291 -2.79 9.64 -4.06
C ALA A 291 -4.23 9.69 -3.48
N ALA A 292 -5.25 9.29 -4.25
CA ALA A 292 -6.62 9.20 -3.79
C ALA A 292 -6.81 8.07 -2.76
N ARG A 293 -6.21 6.89 -2.97
CA ARG A 293 -6.25 5.79 -2.00
C ARG A 293 -5.55 6.15 -0.70
N LEU A 294 -4.43 6.89 -0.79
CA LEU A 294 -3.73 7.44 0.37
C LEU A 294 -4.64 8.38 1.17
N LEU A 295 -5.34 9.27 0.47
CA LEU A 295 -6.26 10.23 1.06
C LEU A 295 -7.47 9.53 1.70
N ASN A 296 -7.99 8.47 1.08
CA ASN A 296 -9.07 7.65 1.62
C ASN A 296 -8.76 7.15 3.04
N LYS A 297 -7.55 6.62 3.27
CA LYS A 297 -7.13 6.16 4.60
C LYS A 297 -7.14 7.29 5.63
N SER A 298 -6.61 8.47 5.29
CA SER A 298 -6.58 9.64 6.17
C SER A 298 -7.98 10.15 6.48
N ILE A 299 -8.89 10.16 5.49
CA ILE A 299 -10.29 10.57 5.68
C ILE A 299 -11.01 9.64 6.63
N PHE A 300 -10.95 8.32 6.44
CA PHE A 300 -11.65 7.37 7.31
C PHE A 300 -11.05 7.32 8.72
N SER A 301 -9.72 7.42 8.86
CA SER A 301 -9.08 7.55 10.18
C SER A 301 -9.55 8.80 10.92
N ALA A 302 -9.69 9.93 10.21
CA ALA A 302 -10.22 11.16 10.79
C ALA A 302 -11.70 11.01 11.18
N ILE A 303 -12.52 10.34 10.35
CA ILE A 303 -13.93 10.05 10.65
C ILE A 303 -14.04 9.19 11.91
N ASP A 304 -13.26 8.11 12.02
CA ASP A 304 -13.29 7.21 13.18
C ASP A 304 -12.93 7.95 14.48
N LEU A 305 -11.90 8.80 14.43
CA LEU A 305 -11.55 9.66 15.56
C LEU A 305 -12.69 10.64 15.89
N LEU A 306 -13.31 11.27 14.89
CA LEU A 306 -14.43 12.20 15.08
C LEU A 306 -15.71 11.53 15.59
N SER A 307 -15.84 10.21 15.41
CA SER A 307 -16.93 9.39 15.94
C SER A 307 -16.73 8.99 17.41
N LEU A 308 -15.55 9.24 18.01
CA LEU A 308 -15.31 8.91 19.42
C LEU A 308 -16.12 9.84 20.36
N PRO A 309 -16.87 9.29 21.34
CA PRO A 309 -17.73 10.07 22.23
C PRO A 309 -17.01 11.16 23.03
N GLN A 310 -15.73 10.95 23.39
CA GLN A 310 -14.92 11.88 24.17
C GLN A 310 -14.15 12.92 23.34
N MET A 311 -14.23 12.90 22.00
CA MET A 311 -13.49 13.85 21.16
C MET A 311 -14.15 15.23 21.14
N VAL A 312 -13.36 16.24 21.52
CA VAL A 312 -13.71 17.68 21.46
C VAL A 312 -12.87 18.30 20.35
N VAL A 313 -13.55 18.88 19.36
CA VAL A 313 -12.93 19.40 18.14
C VAL A 313 -12.97 20.92 18.17
N GLY A 314 -11.83 21.58 17.97
CA GLY A 314 -11.77 23.05 17.88
C GLY A 314 -12.26 23.57 16.51
N ALA A 315 -12.68 24.82 16.44
CA ALA A 315 -13.21 25.44 15.21
C ALA A 315 -12.30 25.30 13.97
N ASN A 316 -10.97 25.39 14.14
CA ASN A 316 -10.00 25.23 13.04
C ASN A 316 -9.92 23.80 12.49
N GLN A 317 -10.16 22.80 13.34
CA GLN A 317 -10.17 21.38 12.94
C GLN A 317 -11.46 21.05 12.20
N ILE A 318 -12.58 21.64 12.62
CA ILE A 318 -13.85 21.60 11.89
C ILE A 318 -13.66 22.22 10.50
N GLU A 319 -13.07 23.41 10.40
CA GLU A 319 -12.82 24.07 9.10
C GLU A 319 -11.96 23.21 8.16
N SER A 320 -10.91 22.59 8.69
CA SER A 320 -10.03 21.71 7.89
C SER A 320 -10.78 20.47 7.38
N PHE A 321 -11.70 19.94 8.18
CA PHE A 321 -12.55 18.82 7.80
C PHE A 321 -13.64 19.23 6.80
N GLU A 322 -14.23 20.42 6.94
CA GLU A 322 -15.18 20.98 5.96
C GLU A 322 -14.53 21.14 4.58
N ARG A 323 -13.25 21.53 4.51
CA ARG A 323 -12.51 21.60 3.23
C ARG A 323 -12.40 20.24 2.55
N LEU A 324 -12.30 19.14 3.31
CA LEU A 324 -12.28 17.78 2.73
C LEU A 324 -13.62 17.38 2.12
N ARG A 325 -14.74 17.97 2.59
CA ARG A 325 -16.06 17.76 1.97
C ARG A 325 -16.19 18.41 0.59
N GLU A 326 -15.35 19.39 0.27
CA GLU A 326 -15.34 20.03 -1.05
C GLU A 326 -14.57 19.22 -2.11
N VAL A 327 -13.64 18.35 -1.67
CA VAL A 327 -12.77 17.55 -2.54
C VAL A 327 -13.58 16.71 -3.54
N PRO A 328 -14.67 16.02 -3.14
CA PRO A 328 -15.52 15.32 -4.10
C PRO A 328 -16.03 16.17 -5.26
N ALA A 329 -16.50 17.39 -4.99
CA ALA A 329 -17.01 18.29 -6.01
C ALA A 329 -15.90 18.78 -6.93
N GLN A 330 -14.70 19.04 -6.40
CA GLN A 330 -13.53 19.44 -7.18
C GLN A 330 -13.08 18.35 -8.15
N VAL A 331 -12.97 17.10 -7.65
CA VAL A 331 -12.59 15.94 -8.48
C VAL A 331 -13.64 15.69 -9.56
N GLN A 332 -14.93 15.71 -9.23
CA GLN A 332 -16.00 15.57 -10.22
C GLN A 332 -15.97 16.69 -11.27
N GLY A 333 -15.69 17.93 -10.86
CA GLY A 333 -15.56 19.06 -11.77
C GLY A 333 -14.40 18.91 -12.76
N GLN A 334 -13.23 18.44 -12.29
CA GLN A 334 -12.07 18.18 -13.15
C GLN A 334 -12.30 16.99 -14.09
N LEU A 335 -12.82 15.88 -13.57
CA LEU A 335 -13.00 14.64 -14.33
C LEU A 335 -14.20 14.67 -15.28
N GLY A 336 -15.23 15.47 -14.98
CA GLY A 336 -16.43 15.58 -15.81
C GLY A 336 -16.13 15.95 -17.28
N GLN A 337 -15.08 16.73 -17.53
CA GLN A 337 -14.67 17.06 -18.91
C GLN A 337 -13.98 15.90 -19.63
N ILE A 338 -13.20 15.09 -18.90
CA ILE A 338 -12.39 14.00 -19.47
C ILE A 338 -13.25 12.76 -19.75
N VAL A 339 -14.26 12.47 -18.91
CA VAL A 339 -15.16 11.31 -19.07
C VAL A 339 -15.94 11.37 -20.39
N THR A 340 -16.30 12.56 -20.88
CA THR A 340 -16.96 12.69 -22.19
C THR A 340 -16.09 12.29 -23.38
N VAL A 341 -14.75 12.35 -23.22
CA VAL A 341 -13.78 11.95 -24.25
C VAL A 341 -13.65 10.42 -24.33
N ARG A 342 -13.80 9.70 -23.21
CA ARG A 342 -13.65 8.24 -23.14
C ARG A 342 -14.55 7.49 -24.13
N ALA A 343 -15.80 7.90 -24.26
CA ALA A 343 -16.75 7.26 -25.17
C ALA A 343 -16.31 7.32 -26.64
N GLN A 344 -15.64 8.40 -27.04
CA GLN A 344 -15.14 8.59 -28.40
C GLN A 344 -13.86 7.77 -28.67
N VAL A 345 -13.04 7.57 -27.64
CA VAL A 345 -11.76 6.85 -27.71
C VAL A 345 -11.97 5.34 -27.98
N SER A 346 -12.91 4.69 -27.29
CA SER A 346 -13.12 3.23 -27.40
C SER A 346 -13.49 2.70 -28.82
N MET A 347 -14.07 3.56 -29.67
CA MET A 347 -14.52 3.20 -31.02
C MET A 347 -13.37 3.17 -32.04
N ILE A 348 -12.35 4.02 -31.86
CA ILE A 348 -11.27 4.24 -32.84
C ILE A 348 -10.20 3.16 -32.72
N GLY A 349 -9.89 2.68 -31.50
CA GLY A 349 -8.90 1.62 -31.26
C GLY A 349 -9.23 0.27 -31.93
N ARG A 350 -10.50 0.05 -32.31
CA ARG A 350 -10.94 -1.19 -32.99
C ARG A 350 -10.67 -1.20 -34.50
N LEU A 351 -10.32 -0.06 -35.09
CA LEU A 351 -10.12 0.09 -36.54
C LEU A 351 -8.79 -0.49 -37.04
N SER A 352 -7.76 -0.54 -36.19
CA SER A 352 -6.43 -1.04 -36.55
C SER A 352 -5.76 -1.75 -35.38
N ARG A 353 -4.97 -2.80 -35.67
CA ARG A 353 -4.16 -3.49 -34.67
C ARG A 353 -3.11 -2.58 -34.06
N ASP A 354 -2.49 -1.71 -34.85
CA ASP A 354 -1.41 -0.82 -34.38
C ASP A 354 -1.94 0.24 -33.40
N LEU A 355 -3.20 0.66 -33.51
CA LEU A 355 -3.81 1.62 -32.58
C LEU A 355 -4.20 0.99 -31.24
N ARG A 356 -4.27 -0.34 -31.11
CA ARG A 356 -4.73 -0.96 -29.86
C ARG A 356 -3.85 -0.63 -28.66
N ALA A 357 -2.54 -0.52 -28.85
CA ALA A 357 -1.61 -0.25 -27.76
C ALA A 357 -1.84 1.13 -27.10
N PRO A 358 -1.76 2.27 -27.84
CA PRO A 358 -2.02 3.58 -27.23
C PRO A 358 -3.44 3.71 -26.69
N PHE A 359 -4.45 3.15 -27.38
CA PHE A 359 -5.82 3.18 -26.89
C PHE A 359 -6.00 2.36 -25.61
N SER A 360 -5.33 1.23 -25.47
CA SER A 360 -5.36 0.41 -24.25
C SER A 360 -4.71 1.12 -23.06
N SER A 361 -3.63 1.89 -23.27
CA SER A 361 -3.06 2.73 -22.22
C SER A 361 -4.02 3.84 -21.79
N ILE A 362 -4.71 4.47 -22.75
CA ILE A 362 -5.76 5.44 -22.43
C ILE A 362 -6.91 4.80 -21.66
N GLU A 363 -7.36 3.60 -22.05
CA GLU A 363 -8.41 2.86 -21.32
C GLU A 363 -7.99 2.57 -19.88
N ARG A 364 -6.78 2.05 -19.65
CA ARG A 364 -6.26 1.82 -18.28
C ARG A 364 -6.17 3.11 -17.47
N GLY A 365 -5.77 4.22 -18.09
CA GLY A 365 -5.78 5.52 -17.42
C GLY A 365 -7.19 5.95 -17.00
N PHE A 366 -8.19 5.74 -17.85
CA PHE A 366 -9.59 6.00 -17.49
C PHE A 366 -10.11 5.09 -16.39
N ASP A 367 -9.70 3.82 -16.36
CA ASP A 367 -10.08 2.89 -15.29
C ASP A 367 -9.55 3.37 -13.92
N SER A 368 -8.34 3.94 -13.87
CA SER A 368 -7.81 4.61 -12.67
C SER A 368 -8.65 5.84 -12.26
N LEU A 369 -9.11 6.64 -13.23
CA LEU A 369 -9.99 7.78 -12.93
C LEU A 369 -11.37 7.35 -12.41
N ASP A 370 -11.91 6.23 -12.90
CA ASP A 370 -13.15 5.65 -12.36
C ASP A 370 -12.97 5.19 -10.91
N ALA A 371 -11.84 4.57 -10.59
CA ALA A 371 -11.52 4.15 -9.22
C ALA A 371 -11.48 5.37 -8.26
N ILE A 372 -10.89 6.49 -8.69
CA ILE A 372 -10.92 7.75 -7.93
C ILE A 372 -12.35 8.24 -7.72
N LEU A 373 -13.19 8.21 -8.77
CA LEU A 373 -14.58 8.63 -8.66
C LEU A 373 -15.38 7.76 -7.66
N GLN A 374 -15.09 6.47 -7.59
CA GLN A 374 -15.72 5.57 -6.62
C GLN A 374 -15.31 5.94 -5.19
N LEU A 375 -14.00 6.11 -4.92
CA LEU A 375 -13.50 6.52 -3.60
C LEU A 375 -14.13 7.84 -3.14
N VAL A 376 -14.20 8.81 -4.05
CA VAL A 376 -14.81 10.12 -3.79
C VAL A 376 -16.30 10.01 -3.45
N GLN A 377 -17.03 9.09 -4.07
CA GLN A 377 -18.43 8.81 -3.72
C GLN A 377 -18.54 8.20 -2.30
N ASP A 378 -17.63 7.29 -1.96
CA ASP A 378 -17.59 6.67 -0.63
C ASP A 378 -17.31 7.72 0.46
N TRP A 379 -16.41 8.68 0.21
CA TRP A 379 -16.16 9.82 1.10
C TRP A 379 -17.41 10.66 1.28
N THR A 380 -18.11 10.96 0.18
CA THR A 380 -19.34 11.75 0.21
C THR A 380 -20.39 11.06 1.10
N ALA A 381 -20.57 9.75 0.96
CA ALA A 381 -21.48 8.96 1.78
C ALA A 381 -21.05 8.93 3.26
N ALA A 382 -19.76 8.80 3.53
CA ALA A 382 -19.21 8.79 4.89
C ALA A 382 -19.40 10.15 5.59
N PHE A 383 -19.11 11.25 4.90
CA PHE A 383 -19.34 12.60 5.42
C PHE A 383 -20.82 12.88 5.69
N GLN A 384 -21.73 12.40 4.84
CA GLN A 384 -23.17 12.52 5.07
C GLN A 384 -23.64 11.75 6.30
N LYS A 385 -23.11 10.53 6.52
CA LYS A 385 -23.41 9.75 7.74
C LYS A 385 -22.94 10.48 9.00
N LEU A 386 -21.74 11.05 8.98
CA LEU A 386 -21.19 11.81 10.11
C LEU A 386 -22.02 13.08 10.39
N GLY A 387 -22.45 13.81 9.36
CA GLY A 387 -23.25 15.03 9.50
C GLY A 387 -24.69 14.79 9.97
N ASN A 388 -25.23 13.58 9.77
CA ASN A 388 -26.57 13.19 10.21
C ASN A 388 -26.60 12.54 11.62
N ASP A 389 -25.44 12.39 12.27
CA ASP A 389 -25.36 11.82 13.62
C ASP A 389 -25.87 12.84 14.65
N PRO A 390 -26.98 12.55 15.37
CA PRO A 390 -27.57 13.47 16.35
C PRO A 390 -26.60 13.86 17.49
N VAL A 391 -25.53 13.08 17.72
CA VAL A 391 -24.51 13.37 18.73
C VAL A 391 -23.58 14.53 18.33
N GLN A 392 -23.41 14.82 17.02
CA GLN A 392 -22.60 15.95 16.55
C GLN A 392 -23.40 17.26 16.42
N ALA A 393 -24.71 17.19 16.14
CA ALA A 393 -25.56 18.38 16.02
C ALA A 393 -25.59 19.23 17.30
N ASP A 394 -25.48 18.61 18.48
CA ASP A 394 -25.37 19.29 19.79
C ASP A 394 -23.94 19.77 20.12
N ARG A 395 -22.91 19.33 19.40
CA ARG A 395 -21.49 19.66 19.67
C ARG A 395 -20.94 20.82 18.84
N VAL A 396 -21.58 21.14 17.72
CA VAL A 396 -21.24 22.29 16.86
C VAL A 396 -21.97 23.58 17.34
N GLY A 397 -22.96 23.45 18.23
CA GLY A 397 -23.80 24.55 18.72
C GLY A 397 -23.50 25.08 20.13
N GLY A 398 -22.37 24.71 20.75
CA GLY A 398 -21.99 25.09 22.11
C GLY A 398 -20.94 26.21 22.19
#